data_AF-A0A2G9ZQP3-F1
#
_entry.id   AF-A0A2G9ZQP3-F1
#
_cell.length_a   1.000
_cell.length_b   1.000
_cell.length_c   1.000
_cell.angle_alpha   90.00
_cell.angle_beta   90.00
_cell.angle_gamma   90.00
#
_symmetry.space_group_name_H-M   'P 1'
#
loop_
_entity.id
_entity.type
_entity.pdbx_description
1 polymer ?
#
loop_
_entity_poly.entity_id
_entity_poly.type
_entity_poly.pdbx_seq_one_letter_code
_entity_poly.pdbx_strand_id
1 'polypeptide(L)'
;MVQYRIKDPYKFLFKVQNAQRLLLDMSEATMRLVVGDRSINEVITKRDEIAVEARELLQKEMDEAESGIHVVTIEMKRTNVPVPVQPSFNEVNQAVQEKEQMIYQAKEDYNKAIPAAKGEAERTIKAGEGYALDRVNRAKGDAS
;
A
#
# COMPACT_ATOMS: atom_id res chain seq x y z
N MET A 1 2.42 5.90 -22.02
CA MET A 1 3.07 6.83 -22.95
C MET A 1 4.52 6.96 -22.50
N VAL A 2 5.46 6.99 -23.45
CA VAL A 2 6.88 7.15 -23.13
C VAL A 2 7.32 8.51 -23.67
N GLN A 3 7.79 9.38 -22.78
CA GLN A 3 8.38 10.67 -23.13
C GLN A 3 9.90 10.50 -23.14
N TYR A 4 10.54 10.91 -24.24
CA TYR A 4 11.98 10.77 -24.41
C TYR A 4 12.58 11.98 -25.12
N ARG A 5 13.89 12.13 -24.98
CA ARG A 5 14.69 13.11 -25.72
C ARG A 5 15.95 12.45 -26.26
N ILE A 6 16.47 12.98 -27.36
CA ILE A 6 17.74 12.51 -27.92
C ILE A 6 18.87 13.14 -27.11
N LYS A 7 19.68 12.30 -26.46
CA LYS A 7 20.86 12.71 -25.69
C LYS A 7 22.11 12.74 -26.56
N ASP A 8 22.25 11.77 -27.46
CA ASP A 8 23.37 11.64 -28.38
C ASP A 8 22.85 11.39 -29.81
N PRO A 9 22.84 12.42 -30.67
CA PRO A 9 22.37 12.30 -32.05
C PRO A 9 23.18 11.34 -32.91
N TYR A 10 24.49 11.18 -32.64
CA TYR A 10 25.35 10.28 -33.40
C TYR A 10 24.95 8.83 -33.11
N LYS A 11 24.82 8.48 -31.83
CA LYS A 11 24.33 7.17 -31.40
C LYS A 11 22.93 6.88 -31.96
N PHE A 12 22.02 7.86 -31.85
CA PHE A 12 20.66 7.73 -32.35
C PHE A 12 20.56 7.49 -33.86
N LEU A 13 21.41 8.12 -34.68
CA LEU A 13 21.36 8.01 -36.13
C LEU A 13 22.19 6.85 -36.70
N PHE A 14 23.29 6.46 -36.04
CA PHE A 14 24.29 5.58 -36.64
C PHE A 14 24.54 4.27 -35.89
N LYS A 15 24.22 4.17 -34.60
CA LYS A 15 24.44 2.94 -33.82
C LYS A 15 23.26 1.98 -33.89
N VAL A 16 22.05 2.50 -34.06
CA VAL A 16 20.82 1.71 -34.12
C VAL A 16 20.08 2.02 -35.42
N GLN A 17 19.75 0.99 -36.19
CA GLN A 17 19.10 1.15 -37.50
C GLN A 17 17.76 1.87 -37.41
N ASN A 18 16.94 1.56 -36.40
CA ASN A 18 15.68 2.23 -36.14
C ASN A 18 15.48 2.40 -34.63
N ALA A 19 16.02 3.48 -34.08
CA ALA A 19 15.95 3.77 -32.65
C ALA A 19 14.52 3.97 -32.13
N GLN A 20 13.59 4.44 -32.97
CA GLN A 20 12.18 4.59 -32.60
C GLN A 20 11.47 3.24 -32.46
N ARG A 21 11.70 2.32 -33.42
CA ARG A 21 11.19 0.95 -33.36
C ARG A 21 11.74 0.22 -32.13
N LEU A 22 13.05 0.33 -31.90
CA LEU A 22 13.71 -0.24 -30.73
C LEU A 22 13.08 0.28 -29.44
N LEU A 23 12.88 1.60 -29.32
CA LEU A 23 12.24 2.19 -28.14
C LEU A 23 10.85 1.60 -27.90
N LEU A 24 10.03 1.43 -28.95
CA LEU A 24 8.70 0.87 -28.83
C LEU A 24 8.75 -0.60 -28.35
N ASP A 25 9.54 -1.43 -29.01
CA ASP A 25 9.66 -2.86 -28.71
C ASP A 25 10.19 -3.08 -27.29
N MET A 26 11.23 -2.32 -26.90
CA MET A 26 11.80 -2.38 -25.55
C MET A 26 10.86 -1.82 -24.49
N SER A 27 10.14 -0.73 -24.78
CA SER A 27 9.12 -0.21 -23.85
C SER A 27 8.04 -1.25 -23.57
N GLU A 28 7.59 -1.99 -24.58
CA GLU A 28 6.61 -3.07 -24.40
C GLU A 28 7.19 -4.23 -23.58
N ALA A 29 8.41 -4.65 -23.88
CA ALA A 29 9.09 -5.72 -23.14
C ALA A 29 9.33 -5.36 -21.67
N THR A 30 9.85 -4.15 -21.40
CA THR A 30 10.06 -3.64 -20.04
C THR A 30 8.74 -3.56 -19.28
N MET A 31 7.69 -3.00 -19.89
CA MET A 31 6.37 -2.94 -19.23
C MET A 31 5.82 -4.34 -18.92
N ARG A 32 5.99 -5.31 -19.84
CA ARG A 32 5.56 -6.70 -19.61
C ARG A 32 6.32 -7.34 -18.45
N LEU A 33 7.61 -7.08 -18.32
CA LEU A 33 8.43 -7.62 -17.23
C LEU A 33 8.01 -7.04 -15.88
N VAL A 34 7.98 -5.71 -15.75
CA VAL A 34 7.67 -5.04 -14.47
C VAL A 34 6.24 -5.33 -14.00
N VAL A 35 5.29 -5.42 -14.93
CA VAL A 35 3.89 -5.74 -14.59
C VAL A 35 3.69 -7.23 -14.34
N GLY A 36 4.45 -8.11 -15.00
CA GLY A 36 4.29 -9.56 -14.92
C GLY A 36 4.48 -10.14 -13.52
N ASP A 37 5.38 -9.55 -12.73
CA ASP A 37 5.69 -10.00 -11.37
C ASP A 37 4.80 -9.35 -10.30
N ARG A 38 3.82 -8.53 -10.68
CA ARG A 38 2.98 -7.76 -9.74
C ARG A 38 1.53 -8.21 -9.74
N SER A 39 0.90 -8.14 -8.57
CA SER A 39 -0.55 -8.41 -8.46
C SER A 39 -1.37 -7.32 -9.14
N ILE A 40 -2.57 -7.66 -9.62
CA ILE A 40 -3.45 -6.68 -10.27
C ILE A 40 -3.81 -5.49 -9.36
N ASN A 41 -3.97 -5.74 -8.06
CA ASN A 41 -4.18 -4.67 -7.08
C ASN A 41 -3.00 -3.71 -7.05
N GLU A 42 -1.77 -4.22 -7.02
CA GLU A 42 -0.58 -3.38 -7.04
C GLU A 42 -0.42 -2.61 -8.34
N VAL A 43 -0.73 -3.22 -9.47
CA VAL A 43 -0.69 -2.54 -10.78
C VAL A 43 -1.66 -1.35 -10.82
N ILE A 44 -2.80 -1.45 -10.13
CA ILE A 44 -3.79 -0.37 -10.03
C ILE A 44 -3.38 0.68 -8.99
N THR A 45 -2.91 0.27 -7.81
CA THR A 45 -2.65 1.18 -6.68
C THR A 45 -1.27 1.81 -6.70
N LYS A 46 -0.23 1.08 -7.16
CA LYS A 46 1.19 1.48 -7.14
C LYS A 46 1.72 1.84 -8.53
N ARG A 47 0.85 2.33 -9.42
CA ARG A 47 1.22 2.66 -10.81
C ARG A 47 2.42 3.61 -10.94
N ASP A 48 2.56 4.56 -10.01
CA ASP A 48 3.61 5.57 -10.08
C ASP A 48 4.98 4.94 -9.74
N GLU A 49 5.01 4.00 -8.79
CA GLU A 49 6.20 3.20 -8.46
C GLU A 49 6.60 2.32 -9.65
N ILE A 50 5.62 1.63 -10.26
CA ILE A 50 5.84 0.79 -11.44
C ILE A 50 6.38 1.61 -12.62
N ALA A 51 5.84 2.81 -12.82
CA ALA A 51 6.30 3.71 -13.87
C ALA A 51 7.75 4.18 -13.67
N VAL A 52 8.15 4.42 -12.42
CA VAL A 52 9.53 4.77 -12.07
C VAL A 52 10.47 3.60 -12.33
N GLU A 53 10.12 2.40 -11.86
CA GLU A 53 10.92 1.19 -12.08
C GLU A 53 11.06 0.87 -13.58
N ALA A 54 9.95 0.91 -14.32
CA ALA A 54 9.96 0.70 -15.77
C ALA A 54 10.81 1.75 -16.50
N ARG A 55 10.81 3.00 -16.04
CA ARG A 55 11.64 4.07 -16.63
C ARG A 55 13.12 3.79 -16.41
N GLU A 56 13.50 3.35 -15.21
CA GLU A 56 14.89 3.03 -14.86
C GLU A 56 15.41 1.83 -15.66
N LEU A 57 14.60 0.78 -15.72
CA LEU A 57 14.94 -0.41 -16.50
C LEU A 57 15.02 -0.08 -18.00
N LEU A 58 14.02 0.62 -18.55
CA LEU A 58 14.04 1.00 -19.96
C LEU A 58 15.25 1.89 -20.30
N GLN A 59 15.59 2.84 -19.43
CA GLN A 59 16.78 3.68 -19.63
C GLN A 59 18.05 2.83 -19.67
N LYS A 60 18.18 1.84 -18.78
CA LYS A 60 19.31 0.92 -18.78
C LYS A 60 19.41 0.15 -20.11
N GLU A 61 18.31 -0.45 -20.57
CA GLU A 61 18.27 -1.17 -21.85
C GLU A 61 18.61 -0.25 -23.05
N MET A 62 18.11 0.99 -23.04
CA MET A 62 18.42 1.98 -24.07
C MET A 62 19.89 2.41 -24.08
N ASP A 63 20.54 2.46 -22.92
CA ASP A 63 21.96 2.78 -22.79
C ASP A 63 22.83 1.60 -23.24
N GLU A 64 22.46 0.36 -22.90
CA GLU A 64 23.14 -0.87 -23.35
C GLU A 64 23.06 -1.06 -24.86
N ALA A 65 21.91 -0.74 -25.47
CA ALA A 65 21.75 -0.74 -26.93
C ALA A 65 22.46 0.44 -27.63
N GLU A 66 23.15 1.31 -26.89
CA GLU A 66 23.76 2.54 -27.39
C GLU A 66 22.80 3.41 -28.22
N SER A 67 21.52 3.47 -27.85
CA SER A 67 20.47 4.13 -28.64
C SER A 67 20.62 5.65 -28.72
N GLY A 68 21.37 6.26 -27.79
CA GLY A 68 21.44 7.73 -27.66
C GLY A 68 20.14 8.38 -27.16
N ILE A 69 19.16 7.59 -26.74
CA ILE A 69 17.88 8.05 -26.20
C ILE A 69 17.99 8.22 -24.68
N HIS A 70 17.41 9.30 -24.17
CA HIS A 70 17.16 9.49 -22.75
C HIS A 70 15.65 9.50 -22.46
N VAL A 71 15.21 8.55 -21.65
CA VAL A 71 13.82 8.39 -21.22
C VAL A 71 13.54 9.38 -20.10
N VAL A 72 12.62 10.31 -20.36
CA VAL A 72 12.23 11.36 -19.40
C VAL A 72 11.22 10.81 -18.42
N THR A 73 10.13 10.23 -18.91
CA THR A 73 9.02 9.76 -18.08
C THR A 73 8.25 8.67 -18.81
N ILE A 74 7.74 7.71 -18.03
CA ILE A 74 6.77 6.73 -18.48
C ILE A 74 5.46 7.02 -17.75
N GLU A 75 4.37 7.16 -18.50
CA GLU A 75 3.04 7.33 -17.94
C GLU A 75 2.21 6.09 -18.24
N MET A 76 1.75 5.40 -17.20
CA MET A 76 0.81 4.29 -17.34
C MET A 76 -0.60 4.84 -17.58
N LYS A 77 -1.24 4.41 -18.67
CA LYS A 77 -2.66 4.69 -18.86
C LYS A 77 -3.46 3.97 -17.79
N ARG A 78 -4.57 4.58 -17.37
CA ARG A 78 -5.48 3.99 -16.38
C ARG A 78 -5.95 2.62 -16.89
N THR A 79 -5.54 1.56 -16.19
CA THR A 79 -5.91 0.18 -16.48
C THR A 79 -7.19 -0.14 -15.74
N ASN A 80 -8.23 -0.53 -16.48
CA ASN A 80 -9.45 -1.07 -15.90
C ASN A 80 -9.45 -2.59 -16.07
N VAL A 81 -9.94 -3.30 -15.06
CA VAL A 81 -10.12 -4.75 -15.13
C VAL A 81 -11.16 -5.07 -16.22
N PRO A 82 -10.94 -6.10 -17.06
CA PRO A 82 -11.93 -6.53 -18.05
C PRO A 82 -13.30 -6.82 -17.42
N VAL A 83 -14.38 -6.50 -18.13
CA VAL A 83 -15.76 -6.69 -17.64
C VAL A 83 -16.03 -8.11 -17.10
N PRO A 84 -15.57 -9.20 -17.76
CA PRO A 84 -15.81 -10.55 -17.26
C PRO A 84 -15.16 -10.85 -15.90
N VAL A 85 -14.10 -10.11 -15.52
CA VAL A 85 -13.29 -10.36 -14.32
C VAL A 85 -13.65 -9.41 -13.18
N GLN A 86 -14.39 -8.32 -13.47
CA GLN A 86 -14.82 -7.34 -12.46
C GLN A 86 -15.58 -7.96 -11.27
N PRO A 87 -16.54 -8.89 -11.47
CA PRO A 87 -17.26 -9.48 -10.33
C PRO A 87 -16.33 -10.16 -9.34
N SER A 88 -15.44 -11.03 -9.83
CA SER A 88 -14.47 -11.75 -8.98
C SER A 88 -13.46 -10.81 -8.33
N PHE A 89 -13.04 -9.76 -9.03
CA PHE A 89 -12.15 -8.75 -8.45
C PHE A 89 -12.82 -7.96 -7.31
N ASN A 90 -14.08 -7.58 -7.48
CA ASN A 90 -14.85 -6.90 -6.45
C ASN A 90 -15.09 -7.80 -5.23
N GLU A 91 -15.38 -9.08 -5.45
CA GLU A 91 -15.55 -10.08 -4.40
C GLU A 91 -14.27 -10.24 -3.55
N VAL A 92 -13.09 -10.34 -4.18
CA VAL A 92 -11.81 -10.40 -3.47
C VAL A 92 -11.57 -9.14 -2.64
N ASN A 93 -11.84 -7.96 -3.20
CA ASN A 93 -11.67 -6.70 -2.47
C ASN A 93 -12.63 -6.59 -1.28
N GLN A 94 -13.90 -7.01 -1.46
CA GLN A 94 -14.87 -7.05 -0.37
C GLN A 94 -14.40 -8.01 0.73
N ALA A 95 -13.94 -9.21 0.39
CA ALA A 95 -13.44 -10.18 1.37
C ALA A 95 -12.21 -9.65 2.13
N VAL A 96 -11.31 -8.92 1.47
CA VAL A 96 -10.17 -8.26 2.12
C VAL A 96 -10.64 -7.17 3.09
N GLN A 97 -11.60 -6.33 2.68
CA GLN A 97 -12.17 -5.29 3.53
C GLN A 97 -12.89 -5.87 4.75
N GLU A 98 -13.70 -6.90 4.57
CA GLU A 98 -14.39 -7.60 5.65
C GLU A 98 -13.41 -8.23 6.65
N LYS A 99 -12.34 -8.85 6.14
CA LYS A 99 -11.26 -9.38 6.99
C LYS A 99 -10.59 -8.27 7.80
N GLU A 100 -10.24 -7.15 7.18
CA GLU A 100 -9.63 -6.02 7.88
C GLU A 100 -10.57 -5.44 8.92
N GLN A 101 -11.84 -5.24 8.58
CA GLN A 101 -12.88 -4.77 9.49
C GLN A 101 -13.02 -5.70 10.71
N MET A 102 -13.05 -7.02 10.49
CA MET A 102 -13.12 -8.00 11.57
C MET A 102 -11.91 -7.92 12.51
N ILE A 103 -10.70 -7.74 11.95
CA ILE A 103 -9.48 -7.55 12.74
C ILE A 103 -9.56 -6.26 13.56
N TYR A 104 -10.05 -5.16 12.97
CA TYR A 104 -10.20 -3.89 13.68
C TYR A 104 -11.23 -3.99 14.81
N GLN A 105 -12.38 -4.63 14.57
CA GLN A 105 -13.40 -4.86 15.59
C GLN A 105 -12.85 -5.69 16.75
N ALA A 106 -12.15 -6.79 16.46
CA ALA A 106 -11.54 -7.63 17.48
C ALA A 106 -10.50 -6.86 18.32
N LYS A 107 -9.70 -6.00 17.70
CA LYS A 107 -8.76 -5.10 18.41
C LYS A 107 -9.49 -4.08 19.26
N GLU A 108 -10.57 -3.50 18.76
CA GLU A 108 -11.41 -2.56 19.52
C GLU A 108 -12.01 -3.22 20.76
N ASP A 109 -12.59 -4.42 20.59
CA ASP A 109 -13.18 -5.19 21.68
C ASP A 109 -12.13 -5.54 22.74
N TYR A 110 -10.95 -5.99 22.32
CA TYR A 110 -9.81 -6.24 23.21
C TYR A 110 -9.40 -4.98 23.98
N ASN A 111 -9.27 -3.85 23.28
CA ASN A 111 -8.88 -2.57 23.85
C ASN A 111 -9.96 -1.95 24.75
N LYS A 112 -11.22 -2.38 24.64
CA LYS A 112 -12.31 -1.98 25.55
C LYS A 112 -12.41 -2.90 26.77
N ALA A 113 -12.33 -4.21 26.56
CA ALA A 113 -12.54 -5.21 27.60
C ALA A 113 -11.49 -5.10 28.72
N ILE A 114 -10.21 -4.95 28.37
CA ILE A 114 -9.12 -4.92 29.36
C ILE A 114 -9.20 -3.67 30.26
N PRO A 115 -9.33 -2.44 29.74
CA PRO A 115 -9.48 -1.26 30.60
C PRO A 115 -10.79 -1.26 31.40
N ALA A 116 -11.89 -1.75 30.83
CA ALA A 116 -13.16 -1.84 31.54
C ALA A 116 -13.06 -2.78 32.75
N ALA A 117 -12.50 -3.99 32.57
CA ALA A 117 -12.29 -4.94 33.65
C ALA A 117 -11.35 -4.39 34.75
N LYS A 118 -10.27 -3.70 34.36
CA LYS A 118 -9.37 -3.03 35.33
C LYS A 118 -10.11 -1.93 36.11
N GLY A 119 -10.88 -1.09 35.43
CA GLY A 119 -11.66 -0.03 36.07
C GLY A 119 -12.72 -0.56 37.04
N GLU A 120 -13.36 -1.69 36.71
CA GLU A 120 -14.31 -2.37 37.59
C GLU A 120 -13.64 -2.98 38.82
N ALA A 121 -12.47 -3.62 38.65
CA ALA A 121 -11.68 -4.14 39.76
C ALA A 121 -11.25 -3.02 40.71
N GLU A 122 -10.69 -1.92 40.19
CA GLU A 122 -10.30 -0.75 40.99
C GLU A 122 -11.50 -0.11 41.70
N ARG A 123 -12.65 0.02 41.03
CA ARG A 123 -13.88 0.53 41.63
C ARG A 123 -14.32 -0.33 42.81
N THR A 124 -14.26 -1.65 42.66
CA THR A 124 -14.65 -2.61 43.72
C THR A 124 -13.73 -2.51 44.93
N ILE A 125 -12.41 -2.41 44.71
CA ILE A 125 -11.41 -2.22 45.79
C ILE A 125 -11.69 -0.90 46.53
N LYS A 126 -11.81 0.21 45.80
CA LYS A 126 -12.08 1.53 46.40
C LYS A 126 -13.40 1.59 47.17
N ALA A 127 -14.45 0.90 46.68
CA ALA A 127 -15.73 0.81 47.39
C ALA A 127 -15.58 0.05 48.72
N GLY A 128 -14.81 -1.04 48.73
CA GLY A 128 -14.49 -1.79 49.95
C GLY A 128 -13.69 -0.97 50.96
N GLU A 129 -12.65 -0.26 50.50
CA GLU A 129 -11.86 0.66 51.32
C GLU A 129 -12.73 1.78 51.92
N GLY A 130 -13.62 2.38 51.12
CA GLY A 130 -14.57 3.40 51.55
C GLY A 130 -15.53 2.88 52.62
N TYR A 131 -16.08 1.67 52.44
CA TYR A 131 -16.96 1.05 53.43
C TYR A 131 -16.23 0.75 54.75
N ALA A 132 -15.00 0.25 54.68
CA ALA A 132 -14.18 -0.01 55.87
C ALA A 132 -13.87 1.30 56.62
N LEU A 133 -13.51 2.36 55.89
CA LEU A 133 -13.25 3.68 56.47
C LEU A 133 -14.50 4.28 57.13
N ASP A 134 -15.65 4.21 56.46
CA ASP A 134 -16.94 4.69 57.00
C ASP A 134 -17.32 3.93 58.29
N ARG A 135 -17.17 2.61 58.30
CA ARG A 135 -17.37 1.78 59.50
C ARG A 135 -16.50 2.21 60.68
N VAL A 136 -15.21 2.44 60.45
CA VAL A 136 -14.29 2.90 61.51
C VAL A 136 -14.67 4.29 62.00
N ASN A 137 -15.01 5.20 61.08
CA ASN A 137 -15.38 6.58 61.44
C ASN A 137 -16.68 6.63 62.24
N ARG A 138 -17.71 5.85 61.87
CA ARG A 138 -18.94 5.75 62.67
C ARG A 138 -18.68 5.18 64.05
N ALA A 139 -17.91 4.09 64.15
CA ALA A 139 -17.57 3.50 65.45
C ALA A 139 -16.81 4.47 66.37
N LYS A 140 -15.95 5.34 65.81
CA LYS A 140 -15.29 6.40 66.58
C LYS A 140 -16.25 7.53 66.97
N GLY A 141 -17.17 7.91 66.08
CA GLY A 141 -18.19 8.93 66.35
C GLY A 141 -19.20 8.51 67.42
N ASP A 142 -19.65 7.26 67.40
CA ASP A 142 -20.62 6.71 68.36
C ASP A 142 -20.02 6.47 69.75
N ALA A 143 -18.68 6.37 69.84
CA ALA A 143 -17.93 6.18 71.09
C ALA A 143 -17.52 7.51 71.77
N SER A 144 -17.89 8.66 71.20
CA SER A 144 -17.58 10.01 71.70
C SER A 144 -18.77 10.66 72.41
#